data_AF-A0A7Y4SXR4-F1
#
_entry.id   AF-A0A7Y4SXR4-F1
#
_cell.length_a   1.000
_cell.length_b   1.000
_cell.length_c   1.000
_cell.angle_alpha   90.00
_cell.angle_beta   90.00
_cell.angle_gamma   90.00
#
_symmetry.space_group_name_H-M   'P 1'
#
loop_
_entity.id
_entity.type
_entity.pdbx_description
1 polymer ?
#
loop_
_entity_poly.entity_id
_entity_poly.type
_entity_poly.pdbx_seq_one_letter_code
_entity_poly.pdbx_strand_id
1 'polypeptide(L)'
;MRARGTGYVLTAFDLGYEIDLVRAAERLGVGKRPEAFRHKRGSAEEAAESRRPLRFSRPIEPLALGGLACARELEISIYPYGAVCLVYRVALDLPLEELVEVSVSLYDNAGLLAAARAEAQAVLLCLGDAVREPELAQAVEDYVLYSLEPLDVPVAELETGQRELLARILRAERGALSLHEVENALDGRIAYGPDELVLVDWFGALLIGKGMEDERRVLELTTVELVELRFLDGRLELRLEEAYGLLARAQKPVFGLSPRSQDVERLARFQADSAILHENFDNALKLLGDDYLARLYELCSERFHFGAWDTAIERKLATLESIYSKISDRAARRRAELLEWIVILLFVADILLYFLPSRAP
;
A
#
# COMPACT_ATOMS: atom_id res chain seq x y z
N MET A 1 4.14 8.57 -35.01
CA MET A 1 3.75 9.92 -34.48
C MET A 1 4.78 10.36 -33.45
N ARG A 2 5.11 11.64 -33.23
CA ARG A 2 6.15 12.00 -32.23
C ARG A 2 5.54 12.13 -30.83
N ALA A 3 6.04 11.34 -29.88
CA ALA A 3 5.67 11.36 -28.47
C ALA A 3 6.71 12.19 -27.70
N ARG A 4 6.29 13.38 -27.24
CA ARG A 4 7.07 14.26 -26.36
C ARG A 4 6.45 14.24 -24.98
N GLY A 5 7.28 14.14 -23.94
CA GLY A 5 6.78 14.13 -22.58
C GLY A 5 7.77 13.53 -21.59
N THR A 6 7.24 12.89 -20.56
CA THR A 6 8.02 12.30 -19.47
C THR A 6 7.46 10.92 -19.12
N GLY A 7 8.35 9.93 -19.06
CA GLY A 7 8.10 8.65 -18.41
C GLY A 7 8.43 8.78 -16.92
N TYR A 8 7.49 8.43 -16.05
CA TYR A 8 7.68 8.38 -14.62
C TYR A 8 7.70 6.92 -14.18
N VAL A 9 8.82 6.47 -13.63
CA VAL A 9 8.93 5.15 -13.02
C VAL A 9 8.77 5.33 -11.52
N LEU A 10 7.63 4.88 -11.00
CA LEU A 10 7.30 4.91 -9.59
C LEU A 10 7.75 3.60 -8.97
N THR A 11 8.37 3.70 -7.79
CA THR A 11 8.62 2.54 -6.93
C THR A 11 8.17 2.87 -5.52
N ALA A 12 7.23 2.10 -4.99
CA ALA A 12 6.70 2.28 -3.64
C ALA A 12 7.17 1.15 -2.70
N PHE A 13 7.54 1.52 -1.48
CA PHE A 13 7.97 0.62 -0.41
C PHE A 13 7.27 0.97 0.88
N ASP A 14 6.95 -0.04 1.67
CA ASP A 14 6.59 0.13 3.08
C ASP A 14 7.86 0.19 3.95
N LEU A 15 7.93 1.17 4.85
CA LEU A 15 9.05 1.43 5.75
C LEU A 15 8.77 1.08 7.21
N GLY A 16 7.53 0.77 7.57
CA GLY A 16 7.09 0.56 8.95
C GLY A 16 5.62 0.93 9.16
N TYR A 17 5.13 0.82 10.39
CA TYR A 17 3.70 0.95 10.70
C TYR A 17 3.12 2.37 10.54
N GLU A 18 3.88 3.39 10.93
CA GLU A 18 3.44 4.79 10.86
C GLU A 18 4.67 5.70 10.85
N ILE A 19 4.57 6.84 10.17
CA ILE A 19 5.63 7.84 10.08
C ILE A 19 5.12 9.18 10.60
N ASP A 20 5.77 9.71 11.64
CA ASP A 20 5.58 11.09 12.06
C ASP A 20 6.20 12.03 11.02
N LEU A 21 5.35 12.60 10.15
CA LEU A 21 5.79 13.45 9.05
C LEU A 21 6.45 14.76 9.51
N VAL A 22 6.11 15.27 10.70
CA VAL A 22 6.75 16.48 11.24
C VAL A 22 8.19 16.15 11.62
N ARG A 23 8.37 15.06 12.36
CA ARG A 23 9.70 14.58 12.74
C ARG A 23 10.53 14.13 11.55
N ALA A 24 9.90 13.48 10.57
CA ALA A 24 10.51 13.09 9.31
C ALA A 24 11.09 14.31 8.56
N ALA A 25 10.31 15.40 8.47
CA ALA A 25 10.74 16.63 7.83
C ALA A 25 11.98 17.25 8.53
N GLU A 26 11.99 17.27 9.87
CA GLU A 26 13.14 17.72 10.66
C GLU A 26 14.39 16.86 10.42
N ARG A 27 14.24 15.53 10.45
CA ARG A 27 15.35 14.58 10.25
C ARG A 27 15.96 14.68 8.85
N LEU A 28 15.12 14.88 7.85
CA LEU A 28 15.52 15.00 6.45
C LEU A 28 15.98 16.43 6.09
N GLY A 29 15.76 17.41 6.97
CA GLY A 29 16.10 18.81 6.71
C GLY A 29 15.29 19.42 5.57
N VAL A 30 14.07 18.93 5.35
CA VAL A 30 13.19 19.37 4.26
C VAL A 30 12.00 20.14 4.82
N GLY A 31 11.58 21.21 4.13
CA GLY A 31 10.37 21.93 4.49
C GLY A 31 9.12 21.18 4.05
N LYS A 32 8.07 21.18 4.88
CA LYS A 32 6.74 20.71 4.47
C LYS A 32 6.22 21.70 3.41
N ARG A 33 6.21 21.32 2.14
CA ARG A 33 5.52 22.11 1.10
C ARG A 33 4.03 21.82 1.20
N PRO A 34 3.15 22.82 1.37
CA PRO A 34 1.72 22.60 1.23
C PRO A 34 1.43 22.28 -0.23
N GLU A 35 1.10 21.03 -0.53
CA GLU A 35 0.55 20.64 -1.83
C GLU A 35 -0.96 20.55 -1.72
N ALA A 36 -1.69 21.43 -2.40
CA ALA A 36 -3.07 21.17 -2.76
C ALA A 36 -3.11 20.59 -4.19
N PHE A 37 -4.04 19.66 -4.47
CA PHE A 37 -4.47 19.40 -5.84
C PHE A 37 -4.88 20.73 -6.47
N ARG A 38 -4.54 20.97 -7.74
CA ARG A 38 -4.92 22.23 -8.39
C ARG A 38 -6.42 22.19 -8.66
N HIS A 39 -7.19 22.65 -7.67
CA HIS A 39 -8.64 22.67 -7.71
C HIS A 39 -9.15 23.31 -9.01
N LYS A 40 -9.85 22.53 -9.84
CA LYS A 40 -10.71 23.10 -10.89
C LYS A 40 -11.94 23.78 -10.27
N ARG A 41 -12.27 23.55 -8.98
CA ARG A 41 -13.18 24.34 -8.11
C ARG A 41 -13.14 23.88 -6.64
N GLY A 42 -12.83 24.80 -5.70
CA GLY A 42 -13.28 24.81 -4.29
C GLY A 42 -12.77 23.73 -3.31
N SER A 43 -12.40 24.13 -2.08
CA SER A 43 -11.60 23.34 -1.12
C SER A 43 -12.37 22.77 0.09
N ALA A 44 -11.77 21.74 0.72
CA ALA A 44 -11.98 21.35 2.11
C ALA A 44 -10.60 21.25 2.79
N GLU A 45 -10.26 22.19 3.67
CA GLU A 45 -8.85 22.56 3.95
C GLU A 45 -8.20 21.99 5.22
N GLU A 46 -8.91 21.71 6.34
CA GLU A 46 -8.20 21.50 7.62
C GLU A 46 -7.95 20.02 8.03
N ALA A 47 -8.85 19.08 7.75
CA ALA A 47 -8.66 17.67 8.14
C ALA A 47 -7.71 16.89 7.20
N ALA A 48 -7.41 17.44 6.03
CA ALA A 48 -6.59 16.83 5.00
C ALA A 48 -5.08 17.07 5.19
N GLU A 49 -4.68 18.10 5.95
CA GLU A 49 -3.30 18.60 5.94
C GLU A 49 -2.30 17.76 6.76
N SER A 50 -2.78 17.02 7.78
CA SER A 50 -1.95 16.06 8.52
C SER A 50 -1.66 14.78 7.71
N ARG A 51 -2.51 14.47 6.72
CA ARG A 51 -2.42 13.24 5.90
C ARG A 51 -1.70 13.43 4.55
N ARG A 52 -1.35 14.68 4.20
CA ARG A 52 -0.61 14.95 2.96
C ARG A 52 0.82 14.42 3.06
N PRO A 53 1.32 13.71 2.04
CA PRO A 53 2.66 13.16 2.07
C PRO A 53 3.71 14.27 2.15
N LEU A 54 4.81 13.99 2.84
CA LEU A 54 6.00 14.82 2.79
C LEU A 54 6.71 14.60 1.46
N ARG A 55 6.71 15.61 0.59
CA ARG A 55 7.33 15.54 -0.74
C ARG A 55 8.55 16.43 -0.85
N PHE A 56 9.61 15.88 -1.44
CA PHE A 56 10.84 16.60 -1.72
C PHE A 56 11.59 15.95 -2.88
N SER A 57 12.58 16.65 -3.40
CA SER A 57 13.44 16.13 -4.46
C SER A 57 14.90 16.19 -4.02
N ARG A 58 15.70 15.25 -4.51
CA ARG A 58 17.14 15.25 -4.28
C ARG A 58 17.91 14.94 -5.56
N PRO A 59 19.15 15.43 -5.69
CA PRO A 59 19.99 15.08 -6.82
C PRO A 59 20.40 13.60 -6.75
N ILE A 60 20.44 12.94 -7.90
CA ILE A 60 20.94 11.57 -8.07
C ILE A 60 21.84 11.48 -9.30
N GLU A 61 22.70 10.45 -9.36
CA GLU A 61 23.35 10.11 -10.62
C GLU A 61 22.36 9.40 -11.55
N PRO A 62 22.31 9.76 -12.85
CA PRO A 62 21.45 9.11 -13.83
C PRO A 62 21.70 7.61 -13.92
N LEU A 63 20.62 6.85 -13.77
CA LEU A 63 20.56 5.42 -14.04
C LEU A 63 20.28 5.19 -15.52
N ALA A 64 20.97 4.23 -16.14
CA ALA A 64 20.70 3.81 -17.50
C ALA A 64 19.46 2.89 -17.54
N LEU A 65 18.50 3.22 -18.40
CA LEU A 65 17.18 2.61 -18.50
C LEU A 65 16.85 2.29 -19.97
N GLY A 66 17.47 1.23 -20.51
CA GLY A 66 17.21 0.73 -21.86
C GLY A 66 17.28 1.78 -22.97
N GLY A 67 18.48 2.30 -23.22
CA GLY A 67 18.72 3.34 -24.24
C GLY A 67 18.41 4.76 -23.77
N LEU A 68 17.66 4.92 -22.67
CA LEU A 68 17.41 6.19 -22.01
C LEU A 68 18.18 6.29 -20.69
N ALA A 69 18.18 7.47 -20.10
CA ALA A 69 18.69 7.70 -18.74
C ALA A 69 17.69 8.51 -17.94
N CYS A 70 17.57 8.23 -16.65
CA CYS A 70 16.74 9.05 -15.78
C CYS A 70 17.35 10.43 -15.54
N ALA A 71 16.50 11.38 -15.15
CA ALA A 71 16.90 12.72 -14.78
C ALA A 71 17.81 12.71 -13.54
N ARG A 72 18.62 13.76 -13.38
CA ARG A 72 19.53 13.95 -12.24
C ARG A 72 18.83 14.31 -10.93
N GLU A 73 17.53 14.09 -10.83
CA GLU A 73 16.71 14.47 -9.69
C GLU A 73 15.64 13.40 -9.45
N LEU A 74 15.63 12.86 -8.23
CA LEU A 74 14.67 11.89 -7.72
C LEU A 74 13.61 12.61 -6.90
N GLU A 75 12.35 12.41 -7.22
CA GLU A 75 11.24 12.87 -6.39
C GLU A 75 10.89 11.79 -5.35
N ILE A 76 10.64 12.21 -4.11
CA ILE A 76 10.38 11.34 -2.97
C ILE A 76 9.14 11.84 -2.26
N SER A 77 8.19 10.93 -2.03
CA SER A 77 6.98 11.16 -1.26
C SER A 77 6.96 10.22 -0.07
N ILE A 78 6.82 10.73 1.15
CA ILE A 78 6.69 9.92 2.37
C ILE A 78 5.28 10.09 2.92
N TYR A 79 4.60 8.98 3.10
CA TYR A 79 3.21 8.93 3.55
C TYR A 79 3.14 8.62 5.04
N PRO A 80 2.13 9.15 5.76
CA PRO A 80 2.05 9.01 7.21
C PRO A 80 1.81 7.56 7.66
N TYR A 81 1.30 6.72 6.76
CA TYR A 81 0.93 5.33 7.04
C TYR A 81 2.07 4.31 6.83
N GLY A 82 3.29 4.74 6.50
CA GLY A 82 4.43 3.83 6.39
C GLY A 82 5.12 3.82 5.04
N ALA A 83 4.43 4.20 3.97
CA ALA A 83 5.00 4.17 2.63
C ALA A 83 5.98 5.30 2.30
N VAL A 84 6.94 4.96 1.43
CA VAL A 84 7.70 5.89 0.61
C VAL A 84 7.49 5.58 -0.88
N CYS A 85 7.24 6.59 -1.69
CA CYS A 85 7.25 6.51 -3.14
C CYS A 85 8.48 7.25 -3.68
N LEU A 86 9.23 6.60 -4.56
CA LEU A 86 10.34 7.19 -5.30
C LEU A 86 9.96 7.28 -6.77
N VAL A 87 10.19 8.44 -7.39
CA VAL A 87 9.81 8.68 -8.79
C VAL A 87 11.02 9.08 -9.63
N TYR A 88 11.40 8.21 -10.55
CA TYR A 88 12.44 8.46 -11.54
C TYR A 88 11.80 9.03 -12.81
N ARG A 89 12.33 10.14 -13.31
CA ARG A 89 11.84 10.80 -14.53
C ARG A 89 12.72 10.46 -15.71
N VAL A 90 12.11 10.16 -16.85
CA VAL A 90 12.79 9.87 -18.12
C VAL A 90 12.20 10.79 -19.17
N ALA A 91 13.03 11.63 -19.80
CA ALA A 91 12.58 12.49 -20.87
C ALA A 91 12.23 11.65 -22.11
N LEU A 92 11.05 11.86 -22.68
CA LEU A 92 10.58 11.19 -23.89
C LEU A 92 10.55 12.20 -25.04
N ASP A 93 11.24 11.87 -26.11
CA ASP A 93 11.19 12.63 -27.38
C ASP A 93 11.50 11.67 -28.54
N LEU A 94 10.53 10.81 -28.84
CA LEU A 94 10.70 9.66 -29.72
C LEU A 94 9.43 9.36 -30.53
N PRO A 95 9.49 8.58 -31.62
CA PRO A 95 8.30 8.05 -32.28
C PRO A 95 7.47 7.21 -31.30
N LEU A 96 6.15 7.41 -31.25
CA LEU A 96 5.23 6.71 -30.35
C LEU A 96 5.39 5.17 -30.44
N GLU A 97 5.72 4.68 -31.63
CA GLU A 97 5.97 3.27 -31.90
C GLU A 97 7.19 2.73 -31.12
N GLU A 98 8.21 3.56 -30.90
CA GLU A 98 9.41 3.23 -30.11
C GLU A 98 9.12 3.25 -28.60
N LEU A 99 8.00 3.82 -28.16
CA LEU A 99 7.59 3.82 -26.75
C LEU A 99 7.33 2.39 -26.23
N VAL A 100 7.06 1.43 -27.11
CA VAL A 100 6.97 0.00 -26.75
C VAL A 100 8.31 -0.54 -26.26
N GLU A 101 9.42 -0.19 -26.91
CA GLU A 101 10.75 -0.66 -26.47
C GLU A 101 11.16 0.02 -25.16
N VAL A 102 10.76 1.28 -24.98
CA VAL A 102 10.91 1.97 -23.70
C VAL A 102 10.09 1.28 -22.62
N SER A 103 8.82 0.95 -22.89
CA SER A 103 7.98 0.33 -21.87
C SER A 103 8.49 -1.02 -21.42
N VAL A 104 8.96 -1.85 -22.36
CA VAL A 104 9.60 -3.13 -22.05
C VAL A 104 10.91 -2.95 -21.26
N SER A 105 11.65 -1.87 -21.51
CA SER A 105 12.92 -1.61 -20.82
C SER A 105 12.74 -1.07 -19.39
N LEU A 106 11.62 -0.39 -19.14
CA LEU A 106 11.29 0.18 -17.84
C LEU A 106 10.57 -0.82 -16.93
N TYR A 107 9.75 -1.69 -17.51
CA TYR A 107 9.03 -2.73 -16.78
C TYR A 107 9.98 -3.72 -16.08
N ASP A 108 9.78 -3.96 -14.78
CA ASP A 108 10.56 -4.88 -13.95
C ASP A 108 12.09 -4.68 -14.10
N ASN A 109 12.53 -3.42 -14.22
CA ASN A 109 13.93 -3.11 -14.40
C ASN A 109 14.73 -3.37 -13.12
N ALA A 110 15.41 -4.52 -13.06
CA ALA A 110 16.16 -4.96 -11.88
C ALA A 110 17.22 -3.95 -11.37
N GLY A 111 17.86 -3.20 -12.28
CA GLY A 111 18.84 -2.18 -11.91
C GLY A 111 18.19 -0.99 -11.19
N LEU A 112 17.06 -0.52 -11.71
CA LEU A 112 16.26 0.54 -11.10
C LEU A 112 15.68 0.06 -9.76
N LEU A 113 15.13 -1.15 -9.68
CA LEU A 113 14.57 -1.71 -8.44
C LEU A 113 15.64 -1.85 -7.35
N ALA A 114 16.84 -2.30 -7.69
CA ALA A 114 17.96 -2.38 -6.75
C ALA A 114 18.38 -0.99 -6.25
N ALA A 115 18.49 0.00 -7.16
CA ALA A 115 18.78 1.38 -6.77
C ALA A 115 17.68 1.96 -5.88
N ALA A 116 16.41 1.78 -6.26
CA ALA A 116 15.25 2.24 -5.50
C ALA A 116 15.19 1.62 -4.10
N ARG A 117 15.48 0.32 -3.96
CA ARG A 117 15.54 -0.33 -2.64
C ARG A 117 16.67 0.23 -1.78
N ALA A 118 17.85 0.45 -2.35
CA ALA A 118 18.96 1.08 -1.62
C ALA A 118 18.58 2.49 -1.16
N GLU A 119 17.84 3.22 -1.98
CA GLU A 119 17.36 4.56 -1.66
C GLU A 119 16.27 4.57 -0.59
N ALA A 120 15.31 3.64 -0.65
CA ALA A 120 14.32 3.46 0.40
C ALA A 120 14.98 3.10 1.74
N GLN A 121 16.01 2.24 1.72
CA GLN A 121 16.78 1.89 2.90
C GLN A 121 17.53 3.11 3.48
N ALA A 122 18.13 3.95 2.62
CA ALA A 122 18.78 5.17 3.06
C ALA A 122 17.77 6.16 3.70
N VAL A 123 16.58 6.30 3.11
CA VAL A 123 15.50 7.12 3.68
C VAL A 123 15.10 6.59 5.06
N LEU A 124 14.85 5.28 5.20
CA LEU A 124 14.50 4.66 6.48
C LEU A 124 15.55 4.94 7.57
N LEU A 125 16.84 4.82 7.24
CA LEU A 125 17.92 5.11 8.18
C LEU A 125 17.94 6.58 8.62
N CYS A 126 17.67 7.52 7.70
CA CYS A 126 17.58 8.94 8.01
C CYS A 126 16.36 9.27 8.89
N LEU A 127 15.22 8.64 8.63
CA LEU A 127 13.99 8.85 9.40
C LEU A 127 14.16 8.41 10.87
N GLY A 128 14.84 7.30 11.11
CA GLY A 128 15.13 6.80 12.45
C GLY A 128 13.87 6.62 13.29
N ASP A 129 13.79 7.29 14.44
CA ASP A 129 12.67 7.21 15.39
C ASP A 129 11.44 8.04 14.99
N ALA A 130 11.41 8.59 13.77
CA ALA A 130 10.18 9.06 13.14
C ALA A 130 9.31 7.90 12.65
N VAL A 131 9.87 6.70 12.47
CA VAL A 131 9.14 5.51 12.01
C VAL A 131 8.82 4.61 13.20
N ARG A 132 7.54 4.25 13.35
CA ARG A 132 7.08 3.26 14.32
C ARG A 132 7.25 1.85 13.71
N GLU A 133 7.87 0.95 14.46
CA GLU A 133 8.16 -0.43 14.02
C GLU A 133 8.87 -0.44 12.64
N PRO A 134 10.08 0.16 12.55
CA PRO A 134 10.77 0.32 11.27
C PRO A 134 11.12 -1.04 10.66
N GLU A 135 10.63 -1.28 9.45
CA GLU A 135 10.89 -2.47 8.67
C GLU A 135 10.75 -2.13 7.18
N LEU A 136 11.83 -2.29 6.41
CA LEU A 136 11.73 -2.18 4.96
C LEU A 136 11.14 -3.47 4.40
N ALA A 137 9.89 -3.42 3.95
CA ALA A 137 9.21 -4.60 3.41
C ALA A 137 9.96 -5.21 2.21
N GLN A 138 9.79 -6.53 2.04
CA GLN A 138 10.30 -7.22 0.84
C GLN A 138 9.48 -6.90 -0.40
N ALA A 139 8.16 -6.70 -0.24
CA ALA A 139 7.28 -6.27 -1.31
C ALA A 139 7.68 -4.87 -1.81
N VAL A 140 7.51 -4.66 -3.11
CA VAL A 140 7.69 -3.39 -3.81
C VAL A 140 6.63 -3.34 -4.90
N GLU A 141 6.04 -2.17 -5.09
CA GLU A 141 5.22 -1.89 -6.27
C GLU A 141 6.00 -1.00 -7.22
N ASP A 142 6.16 -1.44 -8.46
CA ASP A 142 6.68 -0.64 -9.56
C ASP A 142 5.59 -0.33 -10.58
N TYR A 143 5.50 0.92 -10.98
CA TYR A 143 4.46 1.36 -11.91
C TYR A 143 4.98 2.45 -12.83
N VAL A 144 4.74 2.32 -14.13
CA VAL A 144 5.27 3.25 -15.13
C VAL A 144 4.14 4.11 -15.69
N LEU A 145 4.30 5.43 -15.60
CA LEU A 145 3.38 6.42 -16.17
C LEU A 145 4.04 7.10 -17.36
N TYR A 146 3.41 7.04 -18.53
CA TYR A 146 3.82 7.79 -19.70
C TYR A 146 2.97 9.04 -19.81
N SER A 147 3.51 10.20 -19.42
CA SER A 147 2.82 11.48 -19.56
C SER A 147 3.31 12.18 -20.81
N LEU A 148 2.49 12.22 -21.84
CA LEU A 148 2.77 12.81 -23.13
C LEU A 148 2.05 14.15 -23.29
N GLU A 149 2.74 15.09 -23.91
CA GLU A 149 2.12 16.27 -24.50
C GLU A 149 1.06 15.85 -25.54
N PRO A 150 0.10 16.73 -25.86
CA PRO A 150 -0.84 16.46 -26.94
C PRO A 150 -0.11 16.08 -28.23
N LEU A 151 -0.52 14.96 -28.82
CA LEU A 151 0.03 14.48 -30.07
C LEU A 151 -0.48 15.33 -31.25
N ASP A 152 0.21 15.24 -32.39
CA ASP A 152 -0.19 15.96 -33.61
C ASP A 152 -1.48 15.41 -34.26
N VAL A 153 -2.11 14.40 -33.67
CA VAL A 153 -3.38 13.81 -34.14
C VAL A 153 -4.43 13.86 -33.02
N PRO A 154 -5.72 13.97 -33.37
CA PRO A 154 -6.80 13.91 -32.39
C PRO A 154 -6.82 12.59 -31.62
N VAL A 155 -7.19 12.65 -30.34
CA VAL A 155 -7.34 11.46 -29.48
C VAL A 155 -8.27 10.42 -30.13
N ALA A 156 -9.40 10.85 -30.71
CA ALA A 156 -10.33 9.94 -31.38
C ALA A 156 -9.72 9.11 -32.52
N GLU A 157 -8.75 9.67 -33.26
CA GLU A 157 -8.04 8.97 -34.33
C GLU A 157 -7.02 7.97 -33.75
N LEU A 158 -6.35 8.34 -32.65
CA LEU A 158 -5.45 7.45 -31.93
C LEU A 158 -6.20 6.21 -31.39
N GLU A 159 -7.38 6.42 -30.80
CA GLU A 159 -8.21 5.38 -30.19
C GLU A 159 -8.85 4.40 -31.19
N THR A 160 -8.93 4.80 -32.46
CA THR A 160 -9.49 3.96 -33.53
C THR A 160 -8.39 3.31 -34.37
N GLY A 161 -7.33 4.05 -34.68
CA GLY A 161 -6.27 3.62 -35.58
C GLY A 161 -5.05 2.97 -34.92
N GLN A 162 -4.79 3.23 -33.63
CA GLN A 162 -3.54 2.81 -32.95
C GLN A 162 -3.78 1.97 -31.69
N ARG A 163 -4.95 1.33 -31.57
CA ARG A 163 -5.36 0.54 -30.40
C ARG A 163 -4.33 -0.49 -29.96
N GLU A 164 -3.88 -1.34 -30.88
CA GLU A 164 -2.91 -2.39 -30.57
C GLU A 164 -1.57 -1.81 -30.11
N LEU A 165 -1.13 -0.71 -30.70
CA LEU A 165 0.09 -0.01 -30.29
C LEU A 165 -0.04 0.52 -28.85
N LEU A 166 -1.15 1.19 -28.52
CA LEU A 166 -1.42 1.69 -27.17
C LEU A 166 -1.45 0.55 -26.14
N ALA A 167 -2.12 -0.55 -26.47
CA ALA A 167 -2.20 -1.72 -25.60
C ALA A 167 -0.80 -2.33 -25.37
N ARG A 168 0.03 -2.43 -26.40
CA ARG A 168 1.41 -2.92 -26.29
C ARG A 168 2.31 -2.02 -25.45
N ILE A 169 2.13 -0.70 -25.54
CA ILE A 169 2.83 0.26 -24.67
C ILE A 169 2.44 0.00 -23.21
N LEU A 170 1.13 -0.06 -22.91
CA LEU A 170 0.61 -0.27 -21.57
C LEU A 170 1.07 -1.60 -20.97
N ARG A 171 1.03 -2.69 -21.76
CA ARG A 171 1.39 -4.05 -21.32
C ARG A 171 2.88 -4.36 -21.37
N ALA A 172 3.72 -3.43 -21.82
CA ALA A 172 5.13 -3.67 -22.07
C ALA A 172 5.39 -4.91 -22.95
N GLU A 173 4.65 -5.03 -24.07
CA GLU A 173 4.68 -6.22 -24.94
C GLU A 173 5.17 -5.90 -26.37
N ARG A 174 6.17 -6.66 -26.82
CA ARG A 174 6.74 -6.54 -28.18
C ARG A 174 5.90 -7.30 -29.21
N GLY A 175 5.29 -8.39 -28.80
CA GLY A 175 4.46 -9.24 -29.66
C GLY A 175 3.15 -8.57 -30.06
N ALA A 176 2.48 -9.19 -31.03
CA ALA A 176 1.09 -8.86 -31.34
C ALA A 176 0.19 -9.32 -30.18
N LEU A 177 -0.82 -8.50 -29.87
CA LEU A 177 -1.80 -8.82 -28.84
C LEU A 177 -3.07 -9.38 -29.48
N SER A 178 -3.74 -10.30 -28.78
CA SER A 178 -5.08 -10.72 -29.21
C SER A 178 -6.07 -9.55 -29.12
N LEU A 179 -7.15 -9.56 -29.91
CA LEU A 179 -8.18 -8.52 -29.83
C LEU A 179 -8.74 -8.37 -28.41
N HIS A 180 -8.89 -9.50 -27.70
CA HIS A 180 -9.35 -9.50 -26.32
C HIS A 180 -8.37 -8.80 -25.37
N GLU A 181 -7.07 -9.04 -25.53
CA GLU A 181 -6.03 -8.37 -24.73
C GLU A 181 -5.95 -6.87 -25.05
N VAL A 182 -6.12 -6.49 -26.31
CA VAL A 182 -6.19 -5.07 -26.71
C VAL A 182 -7.41 -4.39 -26.09
N GLU A 183 -8.58 -5.03 -26.13
CA GLU A 183 -9.78 -4.51 -25.48
C GLU A 183 -9.60 -4.39 -23.97
N ASN A 184 -9.07 -5.43 -23.32
CA ASN A 184 -8.87 -5.42 -21.88
C ASN A 184 -7.84 -4.37 -21.44
N ALA A 185 -6.74 -4.19 -22.17
CA ALA A 185 -5.71 -3.19 -21.86
C ALA A 185 -6.23 -1.75 -21.97
N LEU A 186 -7.16 -1.51 -22.91
CA LEU A 186 -7.71 -0.18 -23.18
C LEU A 186 -9.02 0.13 -22.42
N ASP A 187 -9.54 -0.84 -21.68
CA ASP A 187 -10.82 -0.71 -20.94
C ASP A 187 -10.73 0.33 -19.81
N GLY A 188 -9.55 0.50 -19.22
CA GLY A 188 -9.26 1.50 -18.20
C GLY A 188 -9.16 2.93 -18.73
N ARG A 189 -10.18 3.41 -19.45
CA ARG A 189 -10.16 4.68 -20.18
C ARG A 189 -10.96 5.78 -19.48
N ILE A 190 -10.36 6.97 -19.33
CA ILE A 190 -11.07 8.18 -18.92
C ILE A 190 -10.49 9.43 -19.61
N ALA A 191 -11.33 10.44 -19.84
CA ALA A 191 -10.94 11.72 -20.43
C ALA A 191 -11.77 12.86 -19.83
N TYR A 192 -11.15 14.02 -19.58
CA TYR A 192 -11.86 15.22 -19.15
C TYR A 192 -12.17 16.12 -20.35
N GLY A 193 -11.15 16.47 -21.13
CA GLY A 193 -11.26 17.20 -22.39
C GLY A 193 -11.27 16.31 -23.65
N PRO A 194 -11.59 16.88 -24.83
CA PRO A 194 -11.56 16.16 -26.10
C PRO A 194 -10.14 15.84 -26.61
N ASP A 195 -9.13 16.59 -26.15
CA ASP A 195 -7.72 16.43 -26.50
C ASP A 195 -6.92 15.70 -25.39
N GLU A 196 -7.63 15.12 -24.43
CA GLU A 196 -7.05 14.44 -23.27
C GLU A 196 -7.43 12.96 -23.28
N LEU A 197 -6.50 12.11 -22.84
CA LEU A 197 -6.71 10.68 -22.70
C LEU A 197 -5.90 10.16 -21.54
N VAL A 198 -6.56 9.47 -20.61
CA VAL A 198 -5.90 8.67 -19.58
C VAL A 198 -6.31 7.22 -19.79
N LEU A 199 -5.32 6.36 -19.98
CA LEU A 199 -5.46 4.91 -20.01
C LEU A 199 -4.72 4.34 -18.81
N VAL A 200 -5.42 3.54 -18.02
CA VAL A 200 -4.91 2.89 -16.81
C VAL A 200 -4.95 1.39 -16.99
N ASP A 201 -3.79 0.76 -16.92
CA ASP A 201 -3.63 -0.67 -16.97
C ASP A 201 -2.88 -1.19 -15.74
N TRP A 202 -2.94 -2.49 -15.49
CA TRP A 202 -2.16 -3.12 -14.42
C TRP A 202 -0.63 -2.91 -14.60
N PHE A 203 -0.13 -2.90 -15.84
CA PHE A 203 1.31 -2.80 -16.12
C PHE A 203 1.83 -1.36 -16.24
N GLY A 204 0.93 -0.39 -16.39
CA GLY A 204 1.28 1.03 -16.49
C GLY A 204 0.12 1.90 -16.92
N ALA A 205 0.35 3.21 -17.01
CA ALA A 205 -0.65 4.17 -17.47
C ALA A 205 -0.09 5.09 -18.56
N LEU A 206 -0.96 5.53 -19.46
CA LEU A 206 -0.67 6.51 -20.50
C LEU A 206 -1.57 7.73 -20.29
N LEU A 207 -0.95 8.89 -20.11
CA LEU A 207 -1.63 10.18 -20.00
C LEU A 207 -1.23 11.02 -21.21
N ILE A 208 -2.21 11.52 -21.95
CA ILE A 208 -2.02 12.42 -23.09
C ILE A 208 -2.82 13.67 -22.77
N GLY A 209 -2.16 14.83 -22.72
CA GLY A 209 -2.85 16.08 -22.43
C GLY A 209 -1.94 17.17 -21.89
N LYS A 210 -2.50 18.34 -21.62
CA LYS A 210 -1.76 19.45 -20.98
C LYS A 210 -2.06 19.47 -19.49
N GLY A 211 -1.01 19.52 -18.67
CA GLY A 211 -1.16 19.71 -17.23
C GLY A 211 -1.76 18.51 -16.51
N MET A 212 -1.38 17.29 -16.91
CA MET A 212 -1.86 16.02 -16.35
C MET A 212 -1.26 15.68 -14.96
N GLU A 213 -0.91 16.71 -14.17
CA GLU A 213 -0.22 16.56 -12.89
C GLU A 213 -1.16 16.02 -11.80
N ASP A 214 -2.44 16.42 -11.82
CA ASP A 214 -3.40 15.94 -10.83
C ASP A 214 -3.71 14.45 -11.09
N GLU A 215 -3.89 14.04 -12.35
CA GLU A 215 -4.09 12.65 -12.76
C GLU A 215 -2.87 11.77 -12.43
N ARG A 216 -1.66 12.28 -12.69
CA ARG A 216 -0.41 11.65 -12.27
C ARG A 216 -0.37 11.43 -10.76
N ARG A 217 -0.83 12.40 -9.96
CA ARG A 217 -0.86 12.27 -8.49
C ARG A 217 -1.89 11.25 -8.02
N VAL A 218 -3.04 11.14 -8.68
CA VAL A 218 -4.00 10.05 -8.39
C VAL A 218 -3.34 8.69 -8.62
N LEU A 219 -2.66 8.53 -9.75
CA LEU A 219 -1.97 7.28 -10.09
C LEU A 219 -0.81 6.97 -9.12
N GLU A 220 -0.08 7.98 -8.66
CA GLU A 220 0.93 7.82 -7.62
C GLU A 220 0.30 7.36 -6.30
N LEU A 221 -0.78 8.01 -5.87
CA LEU A 221 -1.49 7.66 -4.64
C LEU A 221 -2.00 6.21 -4.69
N THR A 222 -2.63 5.80 -5.79
CA THR A 222 -3.17 4.43 -5.91
C THR A 222 -2.07 3.38 -6.00
N THR A 223 -0.91 3.71 -6.60
CA THR A 223 0.28 2.84 -6.57
C THR A 223 0.78 2.63 -5.14
N VAL A 224 0.79 3.70 -4.34
CA VAL A 224 1.19 3.63 -2.94
C VAL A 224 0.17 2.85 -2.10
N GLU A 225 -1.11 3.06 -2.32
CA GLU A 225 -2.16 2.30 -1.65
C GLU A 225 -2.09 0.80 -1.95
N LEU A 226 -1.70 0.43 -3.16
CA LEU A 226 -1.48 -0.98 -3.52
C LEU A 226 -0.34 -1.61 -2.71
N VAL A 227 0.78 -0.91 -2.48
CA VAL A 227 1.89 -1.47 -1.67
C VAL A 227 1.46 -1.66 -0.21
N GLU A 228 0.67 -0.73 0.32
CA GLU A 228 0.11 -0.79 1.67
C GLU A 228 -0.83 -1.99 1.84
N LEU A 229 -1.75 -2.21 0.90
CA LEU A 229 -2.65 -3.37 0.92
C LEU A 229 -1.89 -4.69 0.91
N ARG A 230 -0.84 -4.80 0.08
CA ARG A 230 -0.01 -6.01 0.01
C ARG A 230 0.82 -6.22 1.27
N PHE A 231 1.33 -5.16 1.85
CA PHE A 231 2.04 -5.24 3.12
C PHE A 231 1.12 -5.68 4.25
N LEU A 232 -0.07 -5.08 4.35
CA LEU A 232 -1.08 -5.46 5.32
C LEU A 232 -1.47 -6.94 5.18
N ASP A 233 -1.69 -7.41 3.96
CA ASP A 233 -1.99 -8.81 3.66
C ASP A 233 -0.87 -9.76 4.15
N GLY A 234 0.39 -9.40 3.89
CA GLY A 234 1.56 -10.17 4.35
C GLY A 234 1.73 -10.19 5.87
N ARG A 235 1.50 -9.07 6.55
CA ARG A 235 1.52 -9.01 8.02
C ARG A 235 0.40 -9.84 8.64
N LEU A 236 -0.80 -9.78 8.07
CA LEU A 236 -1.92 -10.59 8.53
C LEU A 236 -1.63 -12.08 8.39
N GLU A 237 -0.96 -12.50 7.32
CA GLU A 237 -0.54 -13.89 7.12
C GLU A 237 0.40 -14.36 8.25
N LEU A 238 1.47 -13.61 8.52
CA LEU A 238 2.42 -13.93 9.60
C LEU A 238 1.74 -14.02 10.98
N ARG A 239 0.80 -13.11 11.26
CA ARG A 239 0.07 -13.11 12.53
C ARG A 239 -0.94 -14.24 12.64
N LEU A 240 -1.57 -14.63 11.54
CA LEU A 240 -2.41 -15.82 11.52
C LEU A 240 -1.59 -17.07 11.85
N GLU A 241 -0.39 -17.23 11.27
CA GLU A 241 0.52 -18.33 11.61
C GLU A 241 0.88 -18.37 13.11
N GLU A 242 1.22 -17.22 13.69
CA GLU A 242 1.48 -17.10 15.13
C GLU A 242 0.25 -17.49 15.97
N ALA A 243 -0.92 -17.00 15.60
CA ALA A 243 -2.18 -17.28 16.29
C ALA A 243 -2.55 -18.78 16.23
N TYR A 244 -2.35 -19.43 15.08
CA TYR A 244 -2.47 -20.88 14.95
C TYR A 244 -1.46 -21.64 15.82
N GLY A 245 -0.22 -21.16 15.88
CA GLY A 245 0.82 -21.71 16.76
C GLY A 245 0.41 -21.64 18.25
N LEU A 246 -0.17 -20.52 18.68
CA LEU A 246 -0.71 -20.36 20.04
C LEU A 246 -1.88 -21.31 20.30
N LEU A 247 -2.82 -21.46 19.36
CA LEU A 247 -3.91 -22.43 19.46
C LEU A 247 -3.39 -23.86 19.62
N ALA A 248 -2.42 -24.27 18.80
CA ALA A 248 -1.82 -25.60 18.87
C ALA A 248 -1.12 -25.86 20.21
N ARG A 249 -0.41 -24.85 20.75
CA ARG A 249 0.22 -24.93 22.07
C ARG A 249 -0.79 -24.90 23.22
N ALA A 250 -1.94 -24.22 23.04
CA ALA A 250 -3.03 -24.21 24.01
C ALA A 250 -3.76 -25.56 24.12
N GLN A 251 -3.66 -26.41 23.09
CA GLN A 251 -4.22 -27.77 23.12
C GLN A 251 -3.38 -28.77 23.93
N LYS A 252 -2.12 -28.46 24.25
CA LYS A 252 -1.28 -29.33 25.10
C LYS A 252 -1.64 -29.15 26.59
N PRO A 253 -1.82 -30.23 27.37
CA PRO A 253 -2.11 -30.16 28.80
C PRO A 253 -0.84 -29.79 29.56
N VAL A 254 -0.55 -28.49 29.66
CA VAL A 254 0.53 -27.98 30.49
C VAL A 254 -0.03 -27.55 31.84
N PHE A 255 0.35 -28.27 32.89
CA PHE A 255 0.20 -27.87 34.29
C PHE A 255 1.13 -26.68 34.56
N GLY A 256 0.59 -25.47 34.52
CA GLY A 256 1.35 -24.26 34.85
C GLY A 256 0.62 -22.96 34.50
N LEU A 257 0.67 -22.01 35.44
CA LEU A 257 0.30 -20.61 35.27
C LEU A 257 1.35 -19.92 34.38
N SER A 258 1.31 -20.17 33.07
CA SER A 258 2.20 -19.59 32.08
C SER A 258 1.64 -18.23 31.58
N PRO A 259 2.49 -17.26 31.16
CA PRO A 259 2.12 -15.86 30.90
C PRO A 259 1.36 -15.66 29.57
N ARG A 260 0.31 -16.45 29.36
CA ARG A 260 -0.53 -16.50 28.15
C ARG A 260 -1.39 -15.25 27.93
N SER A 261 -1.56 -14.40 28.93
CA SER A 261 -2.38 -13.17 28.81
C SER A 261 -1.71 -12.10 27.96
N GLN A 262 -0.37 -12.00 27.98
CA GLN A 262 0.36 -10.96 27.25
C GLN A 262 0.36 -11.20 25.73
N ASP A 263 0.42 -12.45 25.29
CA ASP A 263 0.37 -12.80 23.85
C ASP A 263 -1.03 -12.53 23.26
N VAL A 264 -2.07 -12.77 24.06
CA VAL A 264 -3.48 -12.50 23.72
C VAL A 264 -3.70 -10.99 23.63
N GLU A 265 -3.19 -10.21 24.59
CA GLU A 265 -3.27 -8.75 24.59
C GLU A 265 -2.51 -8.09 23.42
N ARG A 266 -1.34 -8.63 23.03
CA ARG A 266 -0.61 -8.20 21.83
C ARG A 266 -1.41 -8.44 20.54
N LEU A 267 -2.10 -9.58 20.45
CA LEU A 267 -2.90 -9.91 19.27
C LEU A 267 -4.15 -9.01 19.15
N ALA A 268 -4.79 -8.69 20.27
CA ALA A 268 -5.92 -7.75 20.31
C ALA A 268 -5.50 -6.31 19.94
N ARG A 269 -4.34 -5.86 20.42
CA ARG A 269 -3.79 -4.54 20.05
C ARG A 269 -3.47 -4.46 18.56
N PHE A 270 -2.91 -5.53 17.99
CA PHE A 270 -2.64 -5.60 16.55
C PHE A 270 -3.92 -5.62 15.69
N GLN A 271 -4.99 -6.28 16.15
CA GLN A 271 -6.28 -6.27 15.47
C GLN A 271 -6.88 -4.85 15.41
N ALA A 272 -6.81 -4.11 16.52
CA ALA A 272 -7.25 -2.71 16.56
C ALA A 272 -6.38 -1.83 15.65
N ASP A 273 -5.07 -2.00 15.69
CA ASP A 273 -4.10 -1.28 14.85
C ASP A 273 -4.34 -1.58 13.34
N SER A 274 -4.64 -2.83 12.96
CA SER A 274 -4.92 -3.22 11.57
C SER A 274 -6.26 -2.70 11.05
N ALA A 275 -7.28 -2.62 11.91
CA ALA A 275 -8.56 -2.01 11.56
C ALA A 275 -8.44 -0.50 11.31
N ILE A 276 -7.56 0.18 12.07
CA ILE A 276 -7.24 1.61 11.88
C ILE A 276 -6.50 1.85 10.57
N LEU A 277 -5.61 0.93 10.15
CA LEU A 277 -4.92 1.02 8.86
C LEU A 277 -5.90 0.92 7.66
N HIS A 278 -6.95 0.10 7.78
CA HIS A 278 -7.97 -0.06 6.73
C HIS A 278 -8.89 1.19 6.58
N GLU A 279 -9.17 1.92 7.66
CA GLU A 279 -9.96 3.18 7.60
C GLU A 279 -9.26 4.33 6.82
N ASN A 280 -7.97 4.18 6.47
CA ASN A 280 -7.24 5.22 5.76
C ASN A 280 -7.60 5.31 4.26
N PHE A 281 -8.03 4.22 3.63
CA PHE A 281 -8.40 4.17 2.20
C PHE A 281 -9.70 4.95 1.89
N ASP A 282 -10.67 4.94 2.80
CA ASP A 282 -11.96 5.63 2.64
C ASP A 282 -11.84 7.17 2.57
N ASN A 283 -10.69 7.73 2.98
CA ASN A 283 -10.48 9.17 3.01
C ASN A 283 -9.71 9.72 1.80
N ALA A 284 -9.21 8.86 0.91
CA ALA A 284 -8.54 9.26 -0.33
C ALA A 284 -9.46 10.11 -1.22
N LEU A 285 -10.73 9.71 -1.33
CA LEU A 285 -11.77 10.44 -2.07
C LEU A 285 -11.98 11.88 -1.58
N LYS A 286 -11.76 12.17 -0.28
CA LYS A 286 -11.87 13.53 0.27
C LYS A 286 -10.71 14.44 -0.14
N LEU A 287 -9.57 13.87 -0.54
CA LEU A 287 -8.38 14.60 -0.96
C LEU A 287 -8.47 15.05 -2.43
N LEU A 288 -9.19 14.31 -3.26
CA LEU A 288 -9.21 14.47 -4.72
C LEU A 288 -9.92 15.75 -5.20
N GLY A 289 -10.88 16.26 -4.43
CA GLY A 289 -11.43 17.62 -4.61
C GLY A 289 -12.26 17.89 -5.87
N ASP A 290 -12.36 16.97 -6.85
CA ASP A 290 -13.21 17.07 -8.04
C ASP A 290 -13.74 15.68 -8.46
N ASP A 291 -14.98 15.63 -8.95
CA ASP A 291 -15.69 14.44 -9.43
C ASP A 291 -14.91 13.66 -10.51
N TYR A 292 -14.19 14.38 -11.37
CA TYR A 292 -13.36 13.75 -12.39
C TYR A 292 -12.22 12.90 -11.78
N LEU A 293 -11.50 13.46 -10.80
CA LEU A 293 -10.39 12.76 -10.15
C LEU A 293 -10.89 11.60 -9.29
N ALA A 294 -12.08 11.73 -8.69
CA ALA A 294 -12.75 10.62 -8.01
C ALA A 294 -13.05 9.46 -8.97
N ARG A 295 -13.57 9.73 -10.17
CA ARG A 295 -13.78 8.68 -11.20
C ARG A 295 -12.48 8.05 -11.70
N LEU A 296 -11.40 8.83 -11.84
CA LEU A 296 -10.08 8.27 -12.16
C LEU A 296 -9.59 7.35 -11.03
N TYR A 297 -9.79 7.72 -9.77
CA TYR A 297 -9.44 6.88 -8.63
C TYR A 297 -10.25 5.59 -8.59
N GLU A 298 -11.56 5.65 -8.82
CA GLU A 298 -12.43 4.47 -8.93
C GLU A 298 -11.93 3.53 -10.04
N LEU A 299 -11.62 4.08 -11.21
CA LEU A 299 -11.04 3.33 -12.32
C LEU A 299 -9.73 2.64 -11.94
N CYS A 300 -8.83 3.34 -11.24
CA CYS A 300 -7.59 2.73 -10.74
C CYS A 300 -7.88 1.61 -9.73
N SER A 301 -8.82 1.82 -8.82
CA SER A 301 -9.21 0.85 -7.79
C SER A 301 -9.75 -0.45 -8.41
N GLU A 302 -10.55 -0.33 -9.48
CA GLU A 302 -11.03 -1.47 -10.25
C GLU A 302 -9.88 -2.20 -10.96
N ARG A 303 -9.00 -1.46 -11.64
CA ARG A 303 -7.84 -2.03 -12.37
C ARG A 303 -6.83 -2.69 -11.44
N PHE A 304 -6.63 -2.14 -10.23
CA PHE A 304 -5.75 -2.70 -9.21
C PHE A 304 -6.43 -3.73 -8.30
N HIS A 305 -7.71 -4.03 -8.57
CA HIS A 305 -8.50 -5.02 -7.84
C HIS A 305 -8.57 -4.77 -6.33
N PHE A 306 -8.64 -3.51 -5.90
CA PHE A 306 -8.69 -3.15 -4.47
C PHE A 306 -9.80 -3.87 -3.71
N GLY A 307 -11.01 -3.98 -4.29
CA GLY A 307 -12.10 -4.71 -3.62
C GLY A 307 -11.83 -6.20 -3.38
N ALA A 308 -10.98 -6.84 -4.20
CA ALA A 308 -10.56 -8.22 -3.96
C ALA A 308 -9.56 -8.30 -2.80
N TRP A 309 -8.63 -7.35 -2.71
CA TRP A 309 -7.72 -7.20 -1.57
C TRP A 309 -8.49 -6.96 -0.27
N ASP A 310 -9.45 -6.03 -0.27
CA ASP A 310 -10.28 -5.72 0.90
C ASP A 310 -11.01 -6.96 1.40
N THR A 311 -11.68 -7.68 0.50
CA THR A 311 -12.40 -8.92 0.84
C THR A 311 -11.45 -9.98 1.41
N ALA A 312 -10.23 -10.10 0.89
CA ALA A 312 -9.23 -11.04 1.40
C ALA A 312 -8.74 -10.66 2.81
N ILE A 313 -8.45 -9.37 3.02
CA ILE A 313 -8.01 -8.80 4.30
C ILE A 313 -9.08 -8.95 5.38
N GLU A 314 -10.34 -8.59 5.07
CA GLU A 314 -11.47 -8.76 5.99
C GLU A 314 -11.64 -10.21 6.44
N ARG A 315 -11.52 -11.17 5.52
CA ARG A 315 -11.58 -12.60 5.84
C ARG A 315 -10.45 -13.03 6.77
N LYS A 316 -9.23 -12.52 6.55
CA LYS A 316 -8.07 -12.79 7.41
C LYS A 316 -8.29 -12.21 8.81
N LEU A 317 -8.77 -10.96 8.91
CA LEU A 317 -9.10 -10.30 10.19
C LEU A 317 -10.19 -11.05 10.96
N ALA A 318 -11.28 -11.45 10.28
CA ALA A 318 -12.36 -12.23 10.90
C ALA A 318 -11.88 -13.60 11.40
N THR A 319 -10.95 -14.23 10.66
CA THR A 319 -10.32 -15.50 11.08
C THR A 319 -9.47 -15.29 12.34
N LEU A 320 -8.68 -14.21 12.40
CA LEU A 320 -7.86 -13.86 13.54
C LEU A 320 -8.73 -13.62 14.80
N GLU A 321 -9.84 -12.90 14.65
CA GLU A 321 -10.82 -12.66 15.72
C GLU A 321 -11.46 -13.97 16.23
N SER A 322 -11.79 -14.88 15.32
CA SER A 322 -12.32 -16.21 15.67
C SER A 322 -11.31 -17.05 16.47
N ILE A 323 -10.02 -16.95 16.12
CA ILE A 323 -8.94 -17.63 16.85
C ILE A 323 -8.80 -17.01 18.25
N TYR A 324 -8.78 -15.69 18.33
CA TYR A 324 -8.67 -14.96 19.60
C TYR A 324 -9.81 -15.31 20.57
N SER A 325 -11.07 -15.20 20.11
CA SER A 325 -12.25 -15.53 20.92
C SER A 325 -12.20 -16.97 21.45
N LYS A 326 -11.77 -17.94 20.62
CA LYS A 326 -11.58 -19.32 21.06
C LYS A 326 -10.50 -19.47 22.13
N ILE A 327 -9.42 -18.71 22.08
CA ILE A 327 -8.37 -18.72 23.11
C ILE A 327 -8.89 -18.07 24.39
N SER A 328 -9.54 -16.91 24.32
CA SER A 328 -10.07 -16.19 25.48
C SER A 328 -11.15 -16.98 26.20
N ASP A 329 -12.06 -17.64 25.47
CA ASP A 329 -13.13 -18.45 26.05
C ASP A 329 -12.60 -19.68 26.79
N ARG A 330 -11.48 -20.25 26.34
CA ARG A 330 -10.80 -21.33 27.06
C ARG A 330 -10.15 -20.82 28.34
N ALA A 331 -9.53 -19.63 28.30
CA ALA A 331 -8.96 -19.01 29.50
C ALA A 331 -10.04 -18.64 30.53
N ALA A 332 -11.23 -18.20 30.08
CA ALA A 332 -12.39 -17.99 30.94
C ALA A 332 -12.91 -19.30 31.54
N ARG A 333 -13.09 -20.35 30.72
CA ARG A 333 -13.51 -21.69 31.19
C ARG A 333 -12.54 -22.30 32.19
N ARG A 334 -11.23 -22.26 31.95
CA ARG A 334 -10.22 -22.75 32.92
C ARG A 334 -10.24 -21.95 34.22
N ARG A 335 -10.47 -20.63 34.19
CA ARG A 335 -10.61 -19.83 35.40
C ARG A 335 -11.84 -20.23 36.19
N ALA A 336 -12.95 -20.50 35.51
CA ALA A 336 -14.18 -21.02 36.13
C ALA A 336 -13.96 -22.42 36.73
N GLU A 337 -13.35 -23.34 35.99
CA GLU A 337 -12.99 -24.68 36.47
C GLU A 337 -12.03 -24.62 37.67
N LEU A 338 -11.00 -23.76 37.64
CA LEU A 338 -10.10 -23.57 38.78
C LEU A 338 -10.83 -23.03 40.00
N LEU A 339 -11.75 -22.08 39.80
CA LEU A 339 -12.58 -21.55 40.88
C LEU A 339 -13.49 -22.66 41.45
N GLU A 340 -14.06 -23.50 40.60
CA GLU A 340 -14.83 -24.68 41.01
C GLU A 340 -13.97 -25.67 41.81
N TRP A 341 -12.76 -25.98 41.34
CA TRP A 341 -11.81 -26.83 42.06
C TRP A 341 -11.39 -26.23 43.40
N ILE A 342 -11.14 -24.93 43.47
CA ILE A 342 -10.83 -24.23 44.73
C ILE A 342 -12.02 -24.34 45.69
N VAL A 343 -13.25 -24.14 45.21
CA VAL A 343 -14.47 -24.29 46.01
C VAL A 343 -14.64 -25.74 46.50
N ILE A 344 -14.48 -26.73 45.62
CA ILE A 344 -14.53 -28.15 45.99
C ILE A 344 -13.45 -28.48 47.04
N LEU A 345 -12.22 -28.01 46.84
CA LEU A 345 -11.11 -28.24 47.77
C LEU A 345 -11.37 -27.58 49.13
N LEU A 346 -11.92 -26.36 49.13
CA LEU A 346 -12.35 -25.65 50.35
C LEU A 346 -13.45 -26.44 51.08
N PHE A 347 -14.46 -26.95 50.37
CA PHE A 347 -15.51 -27.79 50.96
C PHE A 347 -14.95 -29.08 51.56
N VAL A 348 -14.06 -29.77 50.84
CA VAL A 348 -13.42 -31.01 51.33
C VAL A 348 -12.57 -30.71 52.57
N ALA A 349 -11.81 -29.62 52.57
CA ALA A 349 -11.03 -29.19 53.72
C ALA A 349 -11.91 -28.87 54.94
N ASP A 350 -13.04 -28.20 54.74
CA ASP A 350 -13.99 -27.86 55.80
C ASP A 350 -14.65 -29.11 56.40
N ILE A 351 -15.06 -30.06 55.55
CA ILE A 351 -15.57 -31.37 55.98
C ILE A 351 -14.50 -32.13 56.77
N LEU A 352 -13.26 -32.18 56.28
CA LEU A 352 -12.16 -32.84 56.99
C LEU A 352 -11.90 -32.20 58.35
N LEU A 353 -11.90 -30.86 58.44
CA LEU A 353 -11.76 -30.15 59.71
C LEU A 353 -12.91 -30.43 60.67
N TYR A 354 -14.14 -30.54 60.17
CA TYR A 354 -15.32 -30.92 60.96
C TYR A 354 -15.23 -32.36 61.51
N PHE A 355 -14.68 -33.28 60.72
CA PHE A 355 -14.49 -34.69 61.12
C PHE A 355 -13.19 -34.95 61.87
N LEU A 356 -12.23 -34.02 61.88
CA LEU A 356 -11.08 -34.09 62.77
C LEU A 356 -11.59 -33.79 64.19
N PRO A 357 -11.60 -34.78 65.10
CA PRO A 357 -12.06 -34.56 66.45
C PRO A 357 -11.17 -33.49 67.08
N SER A 358 -11.81 -32.49 67.70
CA SER A 358 -11.13 -31.54 68.56
C SER A 358 -10.47 -32.29 69.72
N ARG A 359 -9.25 -32.78 69.49
CA ARG A 359 -8.31 -33.05 70.57
C ARG A 359 -7.83 -31.70 71.09
N ALA A 360 -8.70 -31.05 71.86
CA ALA A 360 -8.24 -30.11 72.87
C ALA A 360 -7.61 -30.94 74.01
N PRO A 361 -6.51 -30.45 74.61
CA PRO A 361 -5.68 -31.17 75.58
C PRO A 361 -6.41 -31.56 76.88
#